data_AF-A0A8H3R3F9-F1
#
_entry.id   AF-A0A8H3R3F9-F1
#
_cell.length_a   1.000
_cell.length_b   1.000
_cell.length_c   1.000
_cell.angle_alpha   90.00
_cell.angle_beta   90.00
_cell.angle_gamma   90.00
#
_symmetry.space_group_name_H-M   'P 1'
#
loop_
_entity.id
_entity.type
_entity.pdbx_description
1 polymer ?
#
loop_
_entity_poly.entity_id
_entity_poly.type
_entity_poly.pdbx_seq_one_letter_code
_entity_poly.pdbx_strand_id
1 'polypeptide(L)'
;MEKDINLRLLDAISFENVTLVEQLLEQGADVWLRDEKGRSPLHFACSRGNLEIVKLLLQNGHAWNAIDNEECTAGEYAKHKGHNLVYELLLEEGCRAELILGLLNSKAEKDDEPSNIDYLSQSLKYSQDGTKLLDYENNGVMMGWEKPLMDRHAEVICFREGLDILNVGFGLGLIDTAFQKYKPRSHTIIEAHPDVYQFMMDRGWNNKPGVKIIYGRWQDVTDQLGATNAFFHDVYCRIAEMHLTSVGLQTEYIEIPIDPSNDKIWEGIKRRYWTLDTYRLPKCQLMLEI
;
A
#
# COMPACT_ATOMS: atom_id res chain seq x y z
N MET A 1 5.51 -36.06 -29.95
CA MET A 1 5.43 -34.63 -30.33
C MET A 1 5.47 -33.76 -29.08
N GLU A 2 4.57 -33.97 -28.11
CA GLU A 2 4.55 -33.23 -26.82
C GLU A 2 5.83 -33.38 -25.97
N LYS A 3 6.40 -34.59 -25.86
CA LYS A 3 7.66 -34.78 -25.11
C LYS A 3 8.85 -34.03 -25.73
N ASP A 4 8.82 -33.81 -27.05
CA ASP A 4 9.88 -33.13 -27.79
C ASP A 4 9.77 -31.61 -27.64
N ILE A 5 8.57 -31.04 -27.73
CA ILE A 5 8.37 -29.58 -27.59
C ILE A 5 8.72 -29.08 -26.17
N ASN A 6 8.43 -29.87 -25.13
CA ASN A 6 8.74 -29.52 -23.74
C ASN A 6 10.24 -29.53 -23.45
N LEU A 7 10.98 -30.51 -23.99
CA LEU A 7 12.45 -30.52 -23.90
C LEU A 7 13.05 -29.31 -24.62
N ARG A 8 12.53 -28.99 -25.81
CA ARG A 8 12.95 -27.81 -26.58
C ARG A 8 12.67 -26.50 -25.85
N LEU A 9 11.59 -26.42 -25.06
CA LEU A 9 11.31 -25.23 -24.24
C LEU A 9 12.39 -25.02 -23.17
N LEU A 10 12.75 -26.08 -22.43
CA LEU A 10 13.82 -25.99 -21.43
C LEU A 10 15.18 -25.64 -22.04
N ASP A 11 15.49 -26.20 -23.21
CA ASP A 11 16.71 -25.85 -23.95
C ASP A 11 16.68 -24.38 -24.37
N ALA A 12 15.57 -23.89 -24.95
CA ALA A 12 15.41 -22.51 -25.37
C ALA A 12 15.59 -21.52 -24.20
N ILE A 13 15.04 -21.85 -23.02
CA ILE A 13 15.24 -21.07 -21.78
C ILE A 13 16.70 -21.12 -21.34
N SER A 14 17.32 -22.29 -21.38
CA SER A 14 18.72 -22.48 -20.99
C SER A 14 19.71 -21.73 -21.87
N PHE A 15 19.37 -21.52 -23.14
CA PHE A 15 20.11 -20.70 -24.11
C PHE A 15 19.62 -19.24 -24.18
N GLU A 16 18.70 -18.83 -23.30
CA GLU A 16 18.16 -17.46 -23.22
C GLU A 16 17.54 -16.97 -24.54
N ASN A 17 17.01 -17.87 -25.36
CA ASN A 17 16.42 -17.56 -26.65
C ASN A 17 14.94 -17.17 -26.50
N VAL A 18 14.71 -15.90 -26.17
CA VAL A 18 13.37 -15.31 -25.95
C VAL A 18 12.39 -15.63 -27.09
N THR A 19 12.80 -15.41 -28.34
CA THR A 19 11.95 -15.63 -29.51
C THR A 19 11.55 -17.10 -29.67
N LEU A 20 12.47 -18.04 -29.42
CA LEU A 20 12.14 -19.45 -29.49
C LEU A 20 11.24 -19.88 -28.32
N VAL A 21 11.44 -19.32 -27.13
CA VAL A 21 10.54 -19.56 -25.98
C VAL A 21 9.12 -19.13 -26.32
N GLU A 22 8.93 -17.91 -26.82
CA GLU A 22 7.63 -17.38 -27.24
C GLU A 22 6.96 -18.30 -28.28
N GLN A 23 7.68 -18.66 -29.35
CA GLN A 23 7.16 -19.57 -30.38
C GLN A 23 6.77 -20.95 -29.84
N LEU A 24 7.53 -21.49 -28.88
CA LEU A 24 7.23 -22.81 -28.30
C LEU A 24 6.00 -22.74 -27.39
N LEU A 25 5.83 -21.66 -26.61
CA LEU A 25 4.64 -21.44 -25.79
C LEU A 25 3.39 -21.27 -26.67
N GLU A 26 3.48 -20.53 -27.77
CA GLU A 26 2.40 -20.40 -28.76
C GLU A 26 2.03 -21.75 -29.42
N GLN A 27 3.00 -22.64 -29.58
CA GLN A 27 2.80 -24.01 -30.09
C GLN A 27 2.26 -24.98 -29.04
N GLY A 28 1.97 -24.50 -27.82
CA GLY A 28 1.40 -25.31 -26.74
C GLY A 28 2.44 -26.07 -25.91
N ALA A 29 3.68 -25.59 -25.83
CA ALA A 29 4.64 -26.13 -24.87
C ALA A 29 4.10 -25.98 -23.44
N ASP A 30 4.28 -27.02 -22.64
CA ASP A 30 3.75 -27.07 -21.28
C ASP A 30 4.54 -26.14 -20.35
N VAL A 31 3.92 -25.02 -19.99
CA VAL A 31 4.50 -24.05 -19.06
C VAL A 31 4.68 -24.63 -17.66
N TRP A 32 3.95 -25.70 -17.30
CA TRP A 32 3.97 -26.34 -15.99
C TRP A 32 4.87 -27.58 -15.93
N LEU A 33 5.63 -27.87 -16.98
CA LEU A 33 6.52 -29.03 -17.00
C LEU A 33 7.45 -28.98 -15.79
N ARG A 34 7.83 -30.18 -15.30
CA ARG A 34 8.79 -30.33 -14.20
C ARG A 34 9.85 -31.33 -14.59
N ASP A 35 11.10 -31.00 -14.28
CA ASP A 35 12.21 -31.94 -14.42
C ASP A 35 12.25 -32.92 -13.23
N GLU A 36 13.27 -33.80 -13.20
CA GLU A 36 13.44 -34.80 -12.14
C GLU A 36 13.64 -34.20 -10.73
N LYS A 37 14.04 -32.93 -10.65
CA LYS A 37 14.19 -32.17 -9.39
C LYS A 37 12.95 -31.35 -9.06
N GLY A 38 11.88 -31.48 -9.84
CA GLY A 38 10.66 -30.69 -9.67
C GLY A 38 10.77 -29.27 -10.21
N ARG A 39 11.89 -28.90 -10.86
CA ARG A 39 12.11 -27.53 -11.35
C ARG A 39 11.29 -27.31 -12.61
N SER A 40 10.61 -26.17 -12.64
CA SER A 40 9.78 -25.73 -13.76
C SER A 40 10.53 -24.74 -14.68
N PRO A 41 10.00 -24.44 -15.89
CA PRO A 41 10.53 -23.39 -16.76
C PRO A 41 10.86 -22.08 -16.04
N LEU A 42 10.02 -21.66 -15.09
CA LEU A 42 10.21 -20.44 -14.32
C LEU A 42 11.47 -20.49 -13.44
N HIS A 43 11.81 -21.65 -12.86
CA HIS A 43 13.04 -21.84 -12.08
C HIS A 43 14.28 -21.65 -12.97
N PHE A 44 14.27 -22.24 -14.17
CA PHE A 44 15.36 -22.09 -15.13
C PHE A 44 15.51 -20.63 -15.58
N ALA A 45 14.41 -19.97 -15.93
CA ALA A 45 14.43 -18.56 -16.34
C ALA A 45 14.95 -17.64 -15.22
N CYS A 46 14.50 -17.85 -13.98
CA CYS A 46 14.94 -17.08 -12.82
C CYS A 46 16.41 -17.33 -12.47
N SER A 47 16.89 -18.57 -12.59
CA SER A 47 18.31 -18.89 -12.40
C SER A 47 19.22 -18.27 -13.46
N ARG A 48 18.69 -17.88 -14.62
CA ARG A 48 19.42 -17.17 -15.69
C ARG A 48 19.31 -15.66 -15.58
N GLY A 49 18.33 -15.15 -14.83
CA GLY A 49 18.09 -13.71 -14.69
C GLY A 49 17.46 -13.06 -15.92
N ASN A 50 16.90 -13.86 -16.85
CA ASN A 50 16.31 -13.33 -18.07
C ASN A 50 14.88 -12.84 -17.78
N LEU A 51 14.77 -11.53 -17.53
CA LEU A 51 13.52 -10.86 -17.18
C LEU A 51 12.41 -11.07 -18.21
N GLU A 52 12.76 -11.11 -19.51
CA GLU A 52 11.77 -11.21 -20.58
C GLU A 52 11.15 -12.61 -20.65
N ILE A 53 11.97 -13.66 -20.52
CA ILE A 53 11.48 -15.04 -20.43
C ILE A 53 10.61 -15.23 -19.18
N VAL A 54 10.98 -14.63 -18.05
CA VAL A 54 10.17 -14.68 -16.83
C VAL A 54 8.79 -14.06 -17.06
N LYS A 55 8.72 -12.88 -17.69
CA LYS A 55 7.45 -12.24 -18.06
C LYS A 55 6.62 -13.11 -18.99
N LEU A 56 7.22 -13.67 -20.04
CA LEU A 56 6.54 -14.56 -21.00
C LEU A 56 5.91 -15.77 -20.30
N LEU A 57 6.64 -16.42 -19.38
CA LEU A 57 6.13 -17.58 -18.64
C LEU A 57 4.95 -17.20 -17.73
N LEU A 58 5.03 -16.07 -17.02
CA LEU A 58 3.94 -15.58 -16.16
C LEU A 58 2.70 -15.18 -16.99
N GLN A 59 2.90 -14.52 -18.13
CA GLN A 59 1.82 -14.14 -19.06
C GLN A 59 1.13 -15.37 -19.68
N ASN A 60 1.86 -16.47 -19.86
CA ASN A 60 1.32 -17.77 -20.29
C ASN A 60 0.78 -18.61 -19.12
N GLY A 61 0.50 -17.98 -17.97
CA GLY A 61 -0.25 -18.57 -16.88
C GLY A 61 0.58 -19.38 -15.89
N HIS A 62 1.92 -19.38 -15.95
CA HIS A 62 2.73 -20.03 -14.92
C HIS A 62 2.55 -19.35 -13.55
N ALA A 63 2.40 -20.13 -12.48
CA ALA A 63 2.34 -19.57 -11.11
C ALA A 63 3.70 -19.01 -10.69
N TRP A 64 3.70 -17.79 -10.17
CA TRP A 64 4.89 -17.11 -9.66
C TRP A 64 5.51 -17.82 -8.44
N ASN A 65 4.69 -18.50 -7.64
CA ASN A 65 5.07 -19.17 -6.38
C ASN A 65 5.41 -20.66 -6.54
N ALA A 66 5.74 -21.10 -7.75
CA ALA A 66 6.12 -22.50 -7.96
C ALA A 66 7.37 -22.86 -7.15
N ILE A 67 7.31 -24.02 -6.49
CA ILE A 67 8.42 -24.62 -5.73
C ILE A 67 8.93 -25.90 -6.40
N ASP A 68 10.20 -26.20 -6.24
CA ASP A 68 10.82 -27.47 -6.65
C ASP A 68 10.72 -28.55 -5.54
N ASN A 69 11.38 -29.70 -5.72
CA ASN A 69 11.35 -30.80 -4.75
C ASN A 69 12.10 -30.50 -3.45
N GLU A 70 12.91 -29.44 -3.41
CA GLU A 70 13.61 -28.95 -2.22
C GLU A 70 12.85 -27.79 -1.56
N GLU A 71 11.59 -27.55 -1.98
CA GLU A 71 10.74 -26.44 -1.54
C GLU A 71 11.28 -25.05 -1.91
N CYS A 72 12.29 -24.97 -2.80
CA CYS A 72 12.83 -23.71 -3.28
C CYS A 72 11.92 -23.09 -4.35
N THR A 73 11.57 -21.82 -4.18
CA THR A 73 10.82 -21.01 -5.14
C THR A 73 11.70 -20.53 -6.30
N ALA A 74 11.10 -20.27 -7.46
CA ALA A 74 11.83 -19.65 -8.59
C ALA A 74 12.48 -18.29 -8.21
N GLY A 75 11.84 -17.50 -7.34
CA GLY A 75 12.39 -16.24 -6.83
C GLY A 75 13.67 -16.41 -6.01
N GLU A 76 13.78 -17.49 -5.22
CA GLU A 76 14.99 -17.79 -4.46
C GLU A 76 16.18 -18.10 -5.38
N TYR A 77 15.96 -18.78 -6.51
CA TYR A 77 17.00 -18.98 -7.53
C TYR A 77 17.52 -17.63 -8.08
N ALA A 78 16.63 -16.70 -8.41
CA ALA A 78 17.01 -15.36 -8.86
C ALA A 78 17.82 -14.62 -7.77
N LYS A 79 17.34 -14.66 -6.52
CA LYS A 79 18.00 -14.01 -5.37
C LYS A 79 19.39 -14.58 -5.11
N HIS A 80 19.54 -15.90 -5.06
CA HIS A 80 20.82 -16.57 -4.82
C HIS A 80 21.86 -16.29 -5.91
N LYS A 81 21.41 -15.99 -7.13
CA LYS A 81 22.27 -15.61 -8.27
C LYS A 81 22.46 -14.11 -8.42
N GLY A 82 21.80 -13.28 -7.59
CA GLY A 82 21.92 -11.82 -7.63
C GLY A 82 21.11 -11.14 -8.74
N HIS A 83 20.10 -11.81 -9.29
CA HIS A 83 19.21 -11.28 -10.33
C HIS A 83 18.07 -10.44 -9.71
N ASN A 84 18.43 -9.29 -9.14
CA ASN A 84 17.52 -8.46 -8.33
C ASN A 84 16.26 -8.04 -9.09
N LEU A 85 16.35 -7.63 -10.35
CA LEU A 85 15.17 -7.21 -11.13
C LEU A 85 14.16 -8.34 -11.33
N VAL A 86 14.64 -9.58 -11.49
CA VAL A 86 13.76 -10.76 -11.61
C VAL A 86 13.14 -11.10 -10.26
N TYR A 87 13.93 -11.00 -9.19
CA TYR A 87 13.42 -11.20 -7.83
C TYR A 87 12.34 -10.15 -7.46
N GLU A 88 12.58 -8.88 -7.78
CA GLU A 88 11.63 -7.77 -7.58
C GLU A 88 10.33 -8.01 -8.35
N LEU A 89 10.41 -8.42 -9.63
CA LEU A 89 9.23 -8.78 -10.42
C LEU A 89 8.39 -9.88 -9.74
N LEU A 90 9.01 -10.96 -9.27
CA LEU A 90 8.28 -12.05 -8.60
C LEU A 90 7.71 -11.63 -7.24
N LEU A 91 8.40 -10.75 -6.52
CA LEU A 91 7.90 -10.18 -5.27
C LEU A 91 6.65 -9.31 -5.53
N GLU A 92 6.67 -8.49 -6.59
CA GLU A 92 5.51 -7.69 -7.02
C GLU A 92 4.31 -8.56 -7.39
N GLU A 93 4.53 -9.68 -8.11
CA GLU A 93 3.48 -10.65 -8.40
C GLU A 93 2.92 -11.29 -7.12
N GLY A 94 3.79 -11.62 -6.16
CA GLY A 94 3.37 -12.14 -4.86
C GLY A 94 2.54 -11.14 -4.06
N CYS A 95 2.99 -9.89 -3.96
CA CYS A 95 2.22 -8.83 -3.32
C CYS A 95 0.86 -8.60 -3.99
N ARG A 96 0.82 -8.63 -5.33
CA ARG A 96 -0.45 -8.49 -6.07
C ARG A 96 -1.40 -9.65 -5.80
N ALA A 97 -0.89 -10.88 -5.78
CA ALA A 97 -1.69 -12.06 -5.47
C ALA A 97 -2.26 -12.00 -4.06
N GLU A 98 -1.45 -11.67 -3.05
CA GLU A 98 -1.90 -11.52 -1.66
C GLU A 98 -2.95 -10.42 -1.50
N LEU A 99 -2.79 -9.28 -2.18
CA LEU A 99 -3.81 -8.23 -2.17
C LEU A 99 -5.14 -8.71 -2.77
N ILE A 100 -5.10 -9.43 -3.89
CA ILE A 100 -6.30 -10.00 -4.52
C ILE A 100 -6.95 -11.04 -3.60
N LEU A 101 -6.16 -11.95 -3.01
CA LEU A 101 -6.65 -12.95 -2.07
C LEU A 101 -7.28 -12.30 -0.83
N GLY A 102 -6.67 -11.25 -0.28
CA GLY A 102 -7.26 -10.45 0.79
C GLY A 102 -8.59 -9.80 0.39
N LEU A 103 -8.70 -9.28 -0.84
CA LEU A 103 -9.95 -8.73 -1.36
C LEU A 103 -11.04 -9.78 -1.62
N LEU A 104 -10.65 -11.01 -1.97
CA LEU A 104 -11.58 -12.12 -2.14
C LEU A 104 -12.04 -12.68 -0.80
N ASN A 105 -11.13 -12.82 0.17
CA ASN A 105 -11.44 -13.30 1.52
C ASN A 105 -12.29 -12.30 2.31
N SER A 106 -12.05 -10.99 2.17
CA SER A 106 -12.91 -9.95 2.79
C SER A 106 -14.35 -9.91 2.27
N LYS A 107 -14.64 -10.57 1.12
CA LYS A 107 -16.02 -10.81 0.68
C LYS A 107 -16.64 -12.05 1.33
N ALA A 108 -15.82 -12.99 1.80
CA ALA A 108 -16.26 -14.23 2.43
C ALA A 108 -16.40 -14.11 3.97
N GLU A 109 -15.64 -13.22 4.62
CA GLU A 109 -15.60 -13.07 6.09
C GLU A 109 -16.55 -11.98 6.65
N LYS A 110 -17.63 -11.65 5.94
CA LYS A 110 -18.54 -10.55 6.33
C LYS A 110 -19.47 -10.84 7.52
N ASP A 111 -19.42 -12.02 8.13
CA ASP A 111 -20.40 -12.40 9.15
C ASP A 111 -19.95 -12.15 10.61
N ASP A 112 -18.66 -11.91 10.89
CA ASP A 112 -18.19 -11.74 12.29
C ASP A 112 -17.18 -10.59 12.56
N GLU A 113 -16.71 -9.87 11.54
CA GLU A 113 -15.92 -8.65 11.80
C GLU A 113 -16.87 -7.50 12.23
N PRO A 114 -16.71 -6.90 13.42
CA PRO A 114 -17.49 -5.73 13.79
C PRO A 114 -17.22 -4.66 12.74
N SER A 115 -18.27 -4.22 12.05
CA SER A 115 -18.13 -3.21 11.04
C SER A 115 -17.52 -1.95 11.67
N ASN A 116 -16.86 -1.11 10.87
CA ASN A 116 -16.39 0.20 11.37
C ASN A 116 -17.53 1.02 12.02
N ILE A 117 -18.80 0.74 11.68
CA ILE A 117 -19.97 1.35 12.33
C ILE A 117 -20.17 0.77 13.74
N ASP A 118 -19.99 -0.54 13.92
CA ASP A 118 -20.05 -1.19 15.22
C ASP A 118 -18.96 -0.66 16.14
N TYR A 119 -17.71 -0.54 15.65
CA TYR A 119 -16.63 0.06 16.44
C TYR A 119 -16.92 1.51 16.86
N LEU A 120 -17.35 2.38 15.92
CA LEU A 120 -17.61 3.80 16.22
C LEU A 120 -18.84 4.04 17.10
N SER A 121 -19.73 3.04 17.23
CA SER A 121 -20.92 3.09 18.07
C SER A 121 -20.74 2.40 19.42
N GLN A 122 -19.66 1.63 19.60
CA GLN A 122 -19.32 1.00 20.87
C GLN A 122 -18.82 2.04 21.88
N SER A 123 -19.14 1.79 23.16
CA SER A 123 -18.57 2.59 24.24
C SER A 123 -17.22 2.03 24.63
N LEU A 124 -16.20 2.89 24.65
CA LEU A 124 -14.85 2.55 25.07
C LEU A 124 -14.51 3.13 26.44
N LYS A 125 -13.74 2.38 27.21
CA LYS A 125 -13.31 2.76 28.56
C LYS A 125 -11.81 2.60 28.71
N TYR A 126 -11.18 3.63 29.24
CA TYR A 126 -9.79 3.55 29.66
C TYR A 126 -9.70 2.84 31.01
N SER A 127 -8.72 1.97 31.19
CA SER A 127 -8.41 1.40 32.50
C SER A 127 -7.99 2.49 33.49
N GLN A 128 -8.15 2.23 34.79
CA GLN A 128 -7.84 3.21 35.85
C GLN A 128 -6.38 3.70 35.83
N ASP A 129 -5.45 2.85 35.40
CA ASP A 129 -4.04 3.17 35.22
C ASP A 129 -3.73 3.83 33.85
N GLY A 130 -4.73 3.94 32.96
CA GLY A 130 -4.62 4.49 31.62
C GLY A 130 -3.79 3.66 30.66
N THR A 131 -3.52 2.39 30.98
CA THR A 131 -2.68 1.51 30.16
C THR A 131 -3.47 0.65 29.18
N LYS A 132 -4.81 0.66 29.24
CA LYS A 132 -5.67 -0.14 28.37
C LYS A 132 -6.87 0.68 27.91
N LEU A 133 -7.26 0.47 26.67
CA LEU A 133 -8.53 0.88 26.11
C LEU A 133 -9.36 -0.38 25.95
N LEU A 134 -10.54 -0.41 26.56
CA LEU A 134 -11.41 -1.56 26.66
C LEU A 134 -12.76 -1.26 26.00
N ASP A 135 -13.38 -2.28 25.42
CA ASP A 135 -14.77 -2.20 24.95
C ASP A 135 -15.79 -2.34 26.11
N TYR A 136 -17.08 -2.42 25.76
CA TYR A 136 -18.15 -2.58 26.74
C TYR A 136 -18.17 -3.94 27.45
N GLU A 137 -17.55 -4.97 26.86
CA GLU A 137 -17.40 -6.31 27.42
C GLU A 137 -16.12 -6.47 28.26
N ASN A 138 -15.28 -5.44 28.29
CA ASN A 138 -13.93 -5.40 28.89
C ASN A 138 -12.85 -6.16 28.11
N ASN A 139 -13.06 -6.41 26.81
CA ASN A 139 -11.99 -6.90 25.95
C ASN A 139 -11.02 -5.75 25.62
N GLY A 140 -9.75 -6.09 25.39
CA GLY A 140 -8.72 -5.12 25.04
C GLY A 140 -8.84 -4.66 23.60
N VAL A 141 -9.16 -3.37 23.40
CA VAL A 141 -9.15 -2.69 22.10
C VAL A 141 -7.77 -2.14 21.78
N MET A 142 -7.07 -1.59 22.78
CA MET A 142 -5.67 -1.17 22.66
C MET A 142 -4.95 -1.30 23.99
N MET A 143 -3.65 -1.66 23.96
CA MET A 143 -2.95 -2.12 25.16
C MET A 143 -1.56 -1.48 25.30
N GLY A 144 -1.18 -1.14 26.54
CA GLY A 144 0.05 -0.42 26.83
C GLY A 144 1.35 -1.14 26.47
N TRP A 145 1.30 -2.45 26.19
CA TRP A 145 2.48 -3.21 25.73
C TRP A 145 2.97 -2.75 24.35
N GLU A 146 2.14 -2.07 23.56
CA GLU A 146 2.47 -1.54 22.23
C GLU A 146 3.42 -0.33 22.30
N LYS A 147 3.63 0.24 23.49
CA LYS A 147 4.43 1.45 23.68
C LYS A 147 5.85 1.38 23.10
N PRO A 148 6.65 0.31 23.30
CA PRO A 148 7.99 0.23 22.72
C PRO A 148 7.96 0.20 21.18
N LEU A 149 6.91 -0.36 20.57
CA LEU A 149 6.74 -0.34 19.12
C LEU A 149 6.47 1.07 18.61
N MET A 150 5.59 1.81 19.30
CA MET A 150 5.27 3.19 18.96
C MET A 150 6.48 4.12 19.11
N ASP A 151 7.29 3.92 20.17
CA ASP A 151 8.54 4.67 20.36
C ASP A 151 9.53 4.40 19.20
N ARG A 152 9.67 3.15 18.74
CA ARG A 152 10.50 2.81 17.57
C ARG A 152 9.93 3.36 16.26
N HIS A 153 8.63 3.34 16.09
CA HIS A 153 7.96 3.90 14.91
C HIS A 153 8.23 5.41 14.81
N ALA A 154 8.10 6.14 15.93
CA ALA A 154 8.44 7.55 15.99
C ALA A 154 9.93 7.81 15.71
N GLU A 155 10.84 6.96 16.19
CA GLU A 155 12.29 7.07 15.89
C GLU A 155 12.59 6.96 14.40
N VAL A 156 11.92 6.05 13.68
CA VAL A 156 12.09 5.85 12.24
C VAL A 156 11.53 7.02 11.44
N ILE A 157 10.33 7.50 11.79
CA ILE A 157 9.64 8.56 11.05
C ILE A 157 10.21 9.95 11.36
N CYS A 158 10.55 10.21 12.63
CA CYS A 158 11.00 11.52 13.10
C CYS A 158 12.53 11.64 13.07
N PHE A 159 13.12 11.55 11.88
CA PHE A 159 14.58 11.62 11.69
C PHE A 159 15.21 12.98 12.05
N ARG A 160 14.40 14.01 12.35
CA ARG A 160 14.82 15.33 12.86
C ARG A 160 13.67 16.04 13.58
N GLU A 161 13.99 17.06 14.37
CA GLU A 161 12.97 17.93 14.98
C GLU A 161 12.27 18.83 13.93
N GLY A 162 11.07 19.34 14.26
CA GLY A 162 10.38 20.35 13.45
C GLY A 162 9.67 19.83 12.20
N LEU A 163 9.35 18.52 12.14
CA LEU A 163 8.56 17.92 11.06
C LEU A 163 7.06 18.24 11.20
N ASP A 164 6.34 18.16 10.09
CA ASP A 164 4.88 18.15 10.08
C ASP A 164 4.39 16.70 10.06
N ILE A 165 3.62 16.33 11.07
CA ILE A 165 3.18 14.95 11.30
C ILE A 165 1.67 14.89 11.16
N LEU A 166 1.17 13.93 10.37
CA LEU A 166 -0.23 13.56 10.32
C LEU A 166 -0.35 12.15 10.89
N ASN A 167 -1.17 12.00 11.93
CA ASN A 167 -1.59 10.71 12.46
C ASN A 167 -3.08 10.51 12.18
N VAL A 168 -3.43 9.34 11.66
CA VAL A 168 -4.82 8.96 11.34
C VAL A 168 -5.19 7.74 12.18
N GLY A 169 -6.11 7.93 13.12
CA GLY A 169 -6.48 6.93 14.10
C GLY A 169 -5.70 7.09 15.41
N PHE A 170 -6.39 6.80 16.50
CA PHE A 170 -5.84 6.94 17.84
C PHE A 170 -6.48 5.91 18.77
N GLY A 171 -5.71 5.45 19.76
CA GLY A 171 -6.26 4.71 20.90
C GLY A 171 -5.74 5.25 22.23
N LEU A 172 -4.63 4.71 22.75
CA LEU A 172 -4.04 5.14 24.01
C LEU A 172 -3.18 6.43 23.90
N GLY A 173 -3.01 6.97 22.70
CA GLY A 173 -2.13 8.12 22.44
C GLY A 173 -0.64 7.85 22.61
N LEU A 174 -0.25 6.57 22.51
CA LEU A 174 1.14 6.13 22.66
C LEU A 174 2.02 6.70 21.56
N ILE A 175 1.58 6.59 20.30
CA ILE A 175 2.32 7.08 19.14
C ILE A 175 2.41 8.60 19.12
N ASP A 176 1.31 9.28 19.42
CA ASP A 176 1.27 10.74 19.48
C ASP A 176 2.20 11.26 20.56
N THR A 177 2.26 10.57 21.70
CA THR A 177 3.19 10.90 22.79
C THR A 177 4.63 10.70 22.35
N ALA A 178 4.91 9.64 21.58
CA ALA A 178 6.23 9.38 21.02
C ALA A 178 6.63 10.47 20.01
N PHE A 179 5.75 10.84 19.07
CA PHE A 179 5.99 11.93 18.11
C PHE A 179 6.31 13.27 18.79
N GLN A 180 5.60 13.62 19.86
CA GLN A 180 5.82 14.87 20.58
C GLN A 180 7.21 14.98 21.22
N LYS A 181 7.92 13.86 21.47
CA LYS A 181 9.32 13.89 21.95
C LYS A 181 10.26 14.54 20.93
N TYR A 182 9.91 14.49 19.64
CA TYR A 182 10.68 15.04 18.53
C TYR A 182 10.28 16.47 18.15
N LYS A 183 9.45 17.14 18.98
CA LYS A 183 9.05 18.55 18.81
C LYS A 183 8.63 18.89 17.37
N PRO A 184 7.57 18.26 16.86
CA PRO A 184 7.09 18.54 15.51
C PRO A 184 6.68 20.01 15.38
N ARG A 185 6.84 20.55 14.17
CA ARG A 185 6.36 21.89 13.81
C ARG A 185 4.83 21.91 13.78
N SER A 186 4.22 20.86 13.21
CA SER A 186 2.79 20.61 13.29
C SER A 186 2.51 19.14 13.51
N HIS A 187 1.43 18.84 14.23
CA HIS A 187 1.01 17.49 14.56
C HIS A 187 -0.51 17.41 14.46
N THR A 188 -0.98 16.99 13.30
CA THR A 188 -2.41 16.81 13.03
C THR A 188 -2.81 15.39 13.40
N ILE A 189 -3.84 15.24 14.23
CA ILE A 189 -4.39 13.96 14.66
C ILE A 189 -5.83 13.90 14.17
N ILE A 190 -6.17 12.88 13.39
CA ILE A 190 -7.57 12.59 13.02
C ILE A 190 -8.08 11.48 13.93
N GLU A 191 -9.15 11.77 14.66
CA GLU A 191 -9.77 10.78 15.55
C GLU A 191 -11.27 10.62 15.25
N ALA A 192 -11.68 9.39 15.00
CA ALA A 192 -13.03 9.07 14.57
C ALA A 192 -13.95 8.63 15.72
N HIS A 193 -13.39 8.02 16.77
CA HIS A 193 -14.12 7.48 17.90
C HIS A 193 -14.44 8.59 18.93
N PRO A 194 -15.72 8.78 19.30
CA PRO A 194 -16.13 9.88 20.18
C PRO A 194 -15.48 9.82 21.58
N ASP A 195 -15.46 8.63 22.21
CA ASP A 195 -14.87 8.48 23.57
C ASP A 195 -13.36 8.76 23.60
N VAL A 196 -12.66 8.38 22.53
CA VAL A 196 -11.22 8.59 22.38
C VAL A 196 -10.93 10.08 22.14
N TYR A 197 -11.70 10.72 21.25
CA TYR A 197 -11.62 12.15 21.01
C TYR A 197 -11.86 12.96 22.30
N GLN A 198 -12.91 12.62 23.06
CA GLN A 198 -13.22 13.30 24.30
C GLN A 198 -12.10 13.12 25.33
N PHE A 199 -11.56 11.90 25.47
CA PHE A 199 -10.42 11.64 26.35
C PHE A 199 -9.19 12.49 25.99
N MET A 200 -8.93 12.74 24.70
CA MET A 200 -7.86 13.63 24.27
C MET A 200 -8.10 15.07 24.70
N MET A 201 -9.33 15.57 24.53
CA MET A 201 -9.71 16.91 24.99
C MET A 201 -9.53 17.05 26.50
N ASP A 202 -9.97 16.04 27.27
CA ASP A 202 -9.89 16.03 28.73
C ASP A 202 -8.44 16.03 29.23
N ARG A 203 -7.52 15.38 28.50
CA ARG A 203 -6.08 15.42 28.77
C ARG A 203 -5.36 16.65 28.20
N GLY A 204 -6.09 17.57 27.59
CA GLY A 204 -5.55 18.82 27.07
C GLY A 204 -4.62 18.64 25.87
N TRP A 205 -4.81 17.61 25.06
CA TRP A 205 -3.99 17.40 23.87
C TRP A 205 -4.08 18.55 22.87
N ASN A 206 -5.25 19.17 22.74
CA ASN A 206 -5.48 20.37 21.94
C ASN A 206 -4.66 21.59 22.40
N ASN A 207 -4.12 21.57 23.63
CA ASN A 207 -3.27 22.63 24.16
C ASN A 207 -1.78 22.35 23.97
N LYS A 208 -1.40 21.16 23.47
CA LYS A 208 0.01 20.83 23.24
C LYS A 208 0.58 21.61 22.04
N PRO A 209 1.87 22.00 22.07
CA PRO A 209 2.49 22.75 20.99
C PRO A 209 2.35 22.05 19.63
N GLY A 210 1.86 22.79 18.63
CA GLY A 210 1.73 22.30 17.25
C GLY A 210 0.64 21.27 17.03
N VAL A 211 -0.12 20.85 18.06
CA VAL A 211 -1.14 19.82 17.94
C VAL A 211 -2.47 20.39 17.43
N LYS A 212 -3.03 19.77 16.39
CA LYS A 212 -4.39 20.01 15.88
C LYS A 212 -5.13 18.68 15.87
N ILE A 213 -6.29 18.60 16.52
CA ILE A 213 -7.11 17.39 16.52
C ILE A 213 -8.34 17.64 15.66
N ILE A 214 -8.62 16.73 14.74
CA ILE A 214 -9.75 16.77 13.83
C ILE A 214 -10.65 15.58 14.19
N TYR A 215 -11.89 15.88 14.59
CA TYR A 215 -12.87 14.85 14.89
C TYR A 215 -13.55 14.38 13.59
N GLY A 216 -13.59 13.07 13.38
CA GLY A 216 -14.27 12.43 12.26
C GLY A 216 -13.41 11.36 11.60
N ARG A 217 -14.02 10.58 10.72
CA ARG A 217 -13.26 9.63 9.89
C ARG A 217 -12.41 10.43 8.91
N TRP A 218 -11.21 9.95 8.61
CA TRP A 218 -10.29 10.67 7.73
C TRP A 218 -10.90 10.98 6.35
N GLN A 219 -11.75 10.07 5.83
CA GLN A 219 -12.48 10.27 4.58
C GLN A 219 -13.44 11.47 4.64
N ASP A 220 -14.05 11.70 5.79
CA ASP A 220 -15.08 12.74 5.98
C ASP A 220 -14.47 14.11 6.28
N VAL A 221 -13.19 14.16 6.64
CA VAL A 221 -12.51 15.39 7.09
C VAL A 221 -11.33 15.77 6.18
N THR A 222 -11.25 15.18 4.99
CA THR A 222 -10.22 15.48 3.99
C THR A 222 -10.14 16.96 3.63
N ASP A 223 -11.27 17.66 3.62
CA ASP A 223 -11.37 19.11 3.43
C ASP A 223 -10.65 19.92 4.52
N GLN A 224 -10.56 19.39 5.74
CA GLN A 224 -9.87 19.98 6.88
C GLN A 224 -8.37 19.64 6.94
N LEU A 225 -7.94 18.63 6.19
CA LEU A 225 -6.54 18.24 6.03
C LEU A 225 -5.81 19.10 5.01
N GLY A 226 -6.56 19.76 4.12
CA GLY A 226 -6.04 20.69 3.13
C GLY A 226 -5.26 20.00 2.01
N ALA A 227 -5.51 20.41 0.78
CA ALA A 227 -4.62 20.16 -0.35
C ALA A 227 -3.39 21.07 -0.25
N THR A 228 -2.58 20.85 0.80
CA THR A 228 -1.45 21.71 1.19
C THR A 228 -0.10 21.00 1.11
N ASN A 229 -0.08 19.75 0.68
CA ASN A 229 1.13 18.92 0.64
C ASN A 229 1.19 18.17 -0.69
N ALA A 230 2.27 18.38 -1.43
CA ALA A 230 2.53 17.75 -2.72
C ALA A 230 2.48 16.21 -2.62
N PHE A 231 2.97 15.64 -1.51
CA PHE A 231 2.91 14.19 -1.31
C PHE A 231 1.47 13.66 -1.29
N PHE A 232 0.56 14.31 -0.57
CA PHE A 232 -0.82 13.86 -0.51
C PHE A 232 -1.53 14.08 -1.85
N HIS A 233 -1.25 15.18 -2.55
CA HIS A 233 -1.74 15.39 -3.91
C HIS A 233 -1.27 14.29 -4.87
N ASP A 234 -0.02 13.84 -4.73
CA ASP A 234 0.56 12.75 -5.52
C ASP A 234 -0.11 11.39 -5.22
N VAL A 235 -0.34 11.09 -3.93
CA VAL A 235 -1.07 9.89 -3.51
C VAL A 235 -2.51 9.91 -4.05
N TYR A 236 -3.21 11.04 -3.96
CA TYR A 236 -4.54 11.21 -4.54
C TYR A 236 -4.53 10.97 -6.05
N CYS A 237 -3.55 11.51 -6.77
CA CYS A 237 -3.40 11.27 -8.21
C CYS A 237 -3.21 9.78 -8.52
N ARG A 238 -2.35 9.07 -7.78
CA ARG A 238 -2.13 7.63 -8.00
C ARG A 238 -3.37 6.78 -7.73
N ILE A 239 -4.08 7.06 -6.64
CA ILE A 239 -5.33 6.35 -6.31
C ILE A 239 -6.39 6.61 -7.39
N ALA A 240 -6.53 7.86 -7.85
CA ALA A 240 -7.46 8.22 -8.92
C ALA A 240 -7.11 7.53 -10.24
N GLU A 241 -5.82 7.52 -10.63
CA GLU A 241 -5.32 6.79 -11.80
C GLU A 241 -5.64 5.30 -11.75
N MET A 242 -5.42 4.64 -10.61
CA MET A 242 -5.71 3.22 -10.43
C MET A 242 -7.21 2.91 -10.59
N HIS A 243 -8.08 3.76 -10.04
CA HIS A 243 -9.53 3.60 -10.18
C HIS A 243 -10.00 3.89 -11.61
N LEU A 244 -9.49 4.95 -12.24
CA LEU A 244 -9.83 5.27 -13.63
C LEU A 244 -9.39 4.16 -14.59
N THR A 245 -8.21 3.57 -14.35
CA THR A 245 -7.72 2.40 -15.08
C THR A 245 -8.66 1.21 -14.92
N SER A 246 -9.16 0.95 -13.70
CA SER A 246 -10.06 -0.20 -13.46
C SER A 246 -11.42 -0.05 -14.15
N VAL A 247 -11.81 1.16 -14.57
CA VAL A 247 -13.02 1.42 -15.37
C VAL A 247 -12.73 1.66 -16.86
N GLY A 248 -11.54 1.31 -17.34
CA GLY A 248 -11.18 1.35 -18.76
C GLY A 248 -10.66 2.70 -19.26
N LEU A 249 -10.25 3.60 -18.36
CA LEU A 249 -9.72 4.93 -18.70
C LEU A 249 -8.22 5.00 -18.46
N GLN A 250 -7.47 5.38 -19.49
CA GLN A 250 -6.09 5.83 -19.33
C GLN A 250 -6.10 7.26 -18.79
N THR A 251 -5.27 7.54 -17.78
CA THR A 251 -5.17 8.86 -17.15
C THR A 251 -3.77 9.44 -17.36
N GLU A 252 -3.69 10.63 -17.94
CA GLU A 252 -2.49 11.45 -18.03
C GLU A 252 -2.66 12.68 -17.14
N TYR A 253 -1.65 13.06 -16.35
CA TYR A 253 -1.72 14.27 -15.53
C TYR A 253 -1.04 15.44 -16.23
N ILE A 254 -1.81 16.48 -16.53
CA ILE A 254 -1.30 17.75 -17.05
C ILE A 254 -0.97 18.67 -15.87
N GLU A 255 0.28 19.11 -15.79
CA GLU A 255 0.69 20.08 -14.78
C GLU A 255 0.23 21.49 -15.16
N ILE A 256 -0.61 22.07 -14.31
CA ILE A 256 -1.11 23.43 -14.45
C ILE A 256 -0.42 24.28 -13.38
N PRO A 257 0.43 25.25 -13.76
CA PRO A 257 1.00 26.18 -12.80
C PRO A 257 -0.10 27.06 -12.22
N ILE A 258 -0.14 27.13 -10.90
CA ILE A 258 -1.01 28.02 -10.13
C ILE A 258 -0.08 28.90 -9.29
N ASP A 259 -0.47 30.16 -9.08
CA ASP A 259 0.17 31.02 -8.08
C ASP A 259 -0.77 31.22 -6.89
N PRO A 260 -0.67 30.39 -5.83
CA PRO A 260 -1.46 30.51 -4.61
C PRO A 260 -1.25 31.83 -3.86
N SER A 261 -0.18 32.58 -4.18
CA SER A 261 0.12 33.87 -3.56
C SER A 261 -0.67 35.03 -4.18
N ASN A 262 -1.23 34.84 -5.38
CA ASN A 262 -2.01 35.86 -6.07
C ASN A 262 -3.39 36.05 -5.42
N ASP A 263 -3.61 37.17 -4.72
CA ASP A 263 -4.87 37.40 -4.00
C ASP A 263 -6.11 37.44 -4.90
N LYS A 264 -5.96 37.73 -6.21
CA LYS A 264 -7.09 37.76 -7.15
C LYS A 264 -7.73 36.39 -7.36
N ILE A 265 -6.96 35.30 -7.29
CA ILE A 265 -7.53 33.94 -7.45
C ILE A 265 -8.38 33.52 -6.24
N TRP A 266 -8.29 34.26 -5.13
CA TRP A 266 -9.02 34.01 -3.89
C TRP A 266 -10.18 34.99 -3.68
N GLU A 267 -10.48 35.84 -4.66
CA GLU A 267 -11.60 36.78 -4.58
C GLU A 267 -12.93 36.03 -4.42
N GLY A 268 -13.69 36.36 -3.37
CA GLY A 268 -14.93 35.66 -3.03
C GLY A 268 -14.76 34.32 -2.28
N ILE A 269 -13.53 33.85 -2.07
CA ILE A 269 -13.23 32.61 -1.35
C ILE A 269 -12.92 32.90 0.11
N LYS A 270 -13.78 32.42 1.02
CA LYS A 270 -13.70 32.70 2.47
C LYS A 270 -12.45 32.09 3.15
N ARG A 271 -11.92 30.98 2.63
CA ARG A 271 -10.72 30.29 3.12
C ARG A 271 -9.97 29.63 1.96
N ARG A 272 -8.65 29.87 1.84
CA ARG A 272 -7.82 29.22 0.83
C ARG A 272 -7.77 27.72 1.08
N TYR A 273 -8.16 26.93 0.09
CA TYR A 273 -8.25 25.47 0.18
C TYR A 273 -7.18 24.75 -0.66
N TRP A 274 -6.31 25.51 -1.34
CA TRP A 274 -5.22 24.99 -2.16
C TRP A 274 -3.96 25.84 -1.97
N THR A 275 -2.79 25.22 -1.80
CA THR A 275 -1.52 25.96 -1.58
C THR A 275 -0.35 25.48 -2.42
N LEU A 276 -0.55 24.53 -3.35
CA LEU A 276 0.50 24.06 -4.25
C LEU A 276 0.62 24.97 -5.46
N ASP A 277 1.86 25.19 -5.91
CA ASP A 277 2.18 25.96 -7.12
C ASP A 277 1.81 25.21 -8.42
N THR A 278 1.42 23.95 -8.29
CA THR A 278 1.11 23.08 -9.41
C THR A 278 -0.15 22.27 -9.09
N TYR A 279 -1.15 22.36 -9.97
CA TYR A 279 -2.30 21.48 -9.97
C TYR A 279 -2.12 20.42 -11.05
N ARG A 280 -2.33 19.15 -10.73
CA ARG A 280 -2.26 18.05 -11.70
C ARG A 280 -3.66 17.75 -12.20
N LEU A 281 -4.00 18.25 -13.38
CA LEU A 281 -5.28 18.02 -14.02
C LEU A 281 -5.29 16.63 -14.68
N PRO A 282 -6.17 15.69 -14.27
CA PRO A 282 -6.31 14.42 -14.95
C PRO A 282 -6.97 14.60 -16.32
N LYS A 283 -6.29 14.15 -17.36
CA LYS A 283 -6.81 13.95 -18.72
C LYS A 283 -7.09 12.47 -18.89
N CYS A 284 -8.37 12.11 -18.89
CA CYS A 284 -8.82 10.73 -19.00
C CYS A 284 -9.24 10.42 -20.44
N GLN A 285 -8.80 9.30 -20.99
CA GLN A 285 -9.16 8.82 -22.32
C GLN A 285 -9.62 7.37 -22.24
N LEU A 286 -10.68 7.02 -22.96
CA LEU A 286 -11.08 5.62 -23.13
C LEU A 286 -9.91 4.85 -23.76
N MET A 287 -9.55 3.74 -23.13
CA MET A 287 -8.67 2.78 -23.79
C MET A 287 -9.43 2.23 -24.99
N LEU A 288 -9.04 2.65 -26.19
CA LEU A 288 -9.51 2.02 -27.41
C LEU A 288 -8.93 0.61 -27.40
N GLU A 289 -9.80 -0.40 -27.41
CA GLU A 289 -9.38 -1.78 -27.69
C GLU A 289 -8.63 -1.77 -29.03
N ILE A 290 -7.33 -2.07 -28.98
CA ILE A 290 -6.50 -2.31 -30.17
C ILE A 290 -6.63 -3.78 -30.55
#